data_AF-X5X1B5-F1
#
_entry.id   AF-X5X1B5-F1
#
_cell.length_a   1.000
_cell.length_b   1.000
_cell.length_c   1.000
_cell.angle_alpha   90.00
_cell.angle_beta   90.00
_cell.angle_gamma   90.00
#
_symmetry.space_group_name_H-M   'P 1'
#
loop_
_entity.id
_entity.type
_entity.pdbx_description
1 polymer ?
#
loop_
_entity_poly.entity_id
_entity_poly.type
_entity_poly.pdbx_seq_one_letter_code
_entity_poly.pdbx_strand_id
1 'polypeptide(L)'
;MPAICIDARHAKAALDMAANKTDANDADGLAHLAEVGFFREVRVKGFDSMLTRTLVAARTRLVRITTELSNQIRGIMKTFGLLVPAGKGTTFEKNVRRLLIDHEELALIVLPMLEAWRGIRIRAAELGRQLVADARQSQACRMLMSIPGIGAIAATSFATAIEDPGNFKTSRSVGAWIGLTTRRYQSGEVDYRPYIPTRRPPFARASLRSGVGYSDA
;
A
#
# COMPACT_ATOMS: atom_id res chain seq x y z
N MET A 1 -8.97 8.84 33.29
CA MET A 1 -9.04 7.38 33.06
C MET A 1 -8.42 7.08 31.70
N PRO A 2 -7.58 6.03 31.55
CA PRO A 2 -7.08 5.62 30.24
C PRO A 2 -8.25 5.14 29.36
N ALA A 3 -8.30 5.61 28.11
CA ALA A 3 -9.30 5.16 27.14
C ALA A 3 -8.90 3.78 26.60
N ILE A 4 -9.82 2.81 26.70
CA ILE A 4 -9.65 1.46 26.12
C ILE A 4 -10.23 1.50 24.70
N CYS A 5 -9.41 1.19 23.70
CA CYS A 5 -9.86 1.12 22.31
C CYS A 5 -10.20 -0.33 21.94
N ILE A 6 -11.37 -0.54 21.34
CA ILE A 6 -11.88 -1.88 21.00
C ILE A 6 -11.84 -2.13 19.48
N ASP A 7 -11.66 -3.38 19.05
CA ASP A 7 -11.70 -3.74 17.61
C ASP A 7 -13.09 -3.48 17.05
N ALA A 8 -13.22 -2.42 16.24
CA ALA A 8 -14.49 -2.01 15.65
C ALA A 8 -15.17 -3.11 14.80
N ARG A 9 -14.42 -4.06 14.24
CA ARG A 9 -15.01 -5.16 13.44
C ARG A 9 -15.54 -6.28 14.33
N HIS A 10 -14.86 -6.58 15.43
CA HIS A 10 -15.40 -7.52 16.42
C HIS A 10 -16.61 -6.93 17.14
N ALA A 11 -16.52 -5.65 17.54
CA ALA A 11 -17.66 -4.93 18.10
C ALA A 11 -18.83 -4.95 17.12
N LYS A 12 -18.60 -4.57 15.85
CA LYS A 12 -19.64 -4.65 14.81
C LYS A 12 -20.20 -6.07 14.65
N ALA A 13 -19.36 -7.11 14.57
CA ALA A 13 -19.83 -8.48 14.40
C ALA A 13 -20.66 -8.98 15.59
N ALA A 14 -20.36 -8.52 16.81
CA ALA A 14 -21.15 -8.82 18.00
C ALA A 14 -22.50 -8.06 18.00
N LEU A 15 -22.52 -6.82 17.50
CA LEU A 15 -23.70 -5.96 17.44
C LEU A 15 -24.62 -6.27 16.25
N ASP A 16 -24.08 -6.81 15.14
CA ASP A 16 -24.84 -7.21 13.95
C ASP A 16 -25.82 -8.38 14.24
N MET A 17 -25.79 -8.97 15.44
CA MET A 17 -26.78 -9.95 15.93
C MET A 17 -28.07 -9.31 16.49
N ALA A 18 -28.12 -7.98 16.65
CA ALA A 18 -29.31 -7.26 17.10
C ALA A 18 -30.27 -6.96 15.92
N ALA A 19 -31.56 -7.25 16.10
CA ALA A 19 -32.56 -7.20 15.02
C ALA A 19 -32.86 -5.78 14.49
N ASN A 20 -32.68 -4.73 15.30
CA ASN A 20 -32.97 -3.34 14.93
C ASN A 20 -31.77 -2.44 15.22
N LYS A 21 -31.17 -1.91 14.14
CA LYS A 21 -30.03 -0.99 14.23
C LYS A 21 -30.48 0.43 14.55
N THR A 22 -30.12 0.94 15.72
CA THR A 22 -30.29 2.35 16.12
C THR A 22 -29.05 2.81 16.88
N ASP A 23 -28.78 4.12 16.89
CA ASP A 23 -27.62 4.65 17.64
C ASP A 23 -27.72 4.36 19.14
N ALA A 24 -28.94 4.33 19.70
CA ALA A 24 -29.19 3.94 21.10
C ALA A 24 -28.87 2.46 21.34
N ASN A 25 -29.31 1.56 20.47
CA ASN A 25 -29.03 0.12 20.60
C ASN A 25 -27.54 -0.20 20.37
N ASP A 26 -26.89 0.52 19.45
CA ASP A 26 -25.45 0.40 19.23
C ASP A 26 -24.67 0.87 20.48
N ALA A 27 -25.09 1.97 21.12
CA ALA A 27 -24.49 2.46 22.35
C ALA A 27 -24.68 1.50 23.54
N ASP A 28 -25.91 1.00 23.74
CA ASP A 28 -26.22 0.03 24.80
C ASP A 28 -25.48 -1.30 24.56
N GLY A 29 -25.42 -1.76 23.32
CA GLY A 29 -24.68 -2.97 22.96
C GLY A 29 -23.17 -2.81 23.19
N LEU A 30 -22.59 -1.64 22.88
CA LEU A 30 -21.19 -1.34 23.20
C LEU A 30 -20.94 -1.26 24.71
N ALA A 31 -21.86 -0.67 25.47
CA ALA A 31 -21.79 -0.61 26.93
C ALA A 31 -21.85 -2.01 27.54
N HIS A 32 -22.75 -2.86 27.06
CA HIS A 32 -22.86 -4.25 27.51
C HIS A 32 -21.59 -5.06 27.17
N LEU A 33 -21.06 -4.93 25.94
CA LEU A 33 -19.80 -5.56 25.55
C LEU A 33 -18.64 -5.15 26.46
N ALA A 34 -18.59 -3.88 26.86
CA ALA A 34 -17.59 -3.36 27.79
C ALA A 34 -17.77 -3.92 29.21
N GLU A 35 -19.02 -4.01 29.70
CA GLU A 35 -19.36 -4.53 31.02
C GLU A 35 -19.02 -6.03 31.17
N VAL A 36 -19.33 -6.85 30.16
CA VAL A 36 -19.03 -8.29 30.19
C VAL A 36 -17.59 -8.63 29.80
N GLY A 37 -16.77 -7.63 29.47
CA GLY A 37 -15.39 -7.82 29.03
C GLY A 37 -15.27 -8.55 27.68
N PHE A 38 -16.35 -8.65 26.90
CA PHE A 38 -16.40 -9.40 25.65
C PHE A 38 -15.96 -8.54 24.46
N PHE A 39 -14.80 -7.90 24.59
CA PHE A 39 -14.20 -7.10 23.55
C PHE A 39 -12.74 -7.48 23.36
N ARG A 40 -12.24 -7.24 22.15
CA ARG A 40 -10.81 -7.32 21.87
C ARG A 40 -10.23 -5.92 21.93
N GLU A 41 -9.36 -5.67 22.90
CA GLU A 41 -8.62 -4.42 22.95
C GLU A 41 -7.68 -4.31 21.73
N VAL A 42 -7.67 -3.15 21.11
CA VAL A 42 -6.80 -2.80 20.00
C VAL A 42 -5.97 -1.61 20.39
N ARG A 43 -4.66 -1.77 20.33
CA ARG A 43 -3.75 -0.64 20.49
C ARG A 43 -3.92 0.32 19.31
N VAL A 44 -4.24 1.57 19.63
CA VAL A 44 -4.16 2.68 18.68
C VAL A 44 -2.69 2.87 18.33
N LYS A 45 -2.40 2.87 17.03
CA LYS A 45 -1.06 3.11 16.51
C LYS A 45 -0.53 4.45 16.99
N GLY A 46 0.77 4.51 17.26
CA GLY A 46 1.44 5.77 17.56
C GLY A 46 1.27 6.77 16.41
N PHE A 47 1.20 8.07 16.73
CA PHE A 47 1.01 9.13 15.76
C PHE A 47 2.09 9.11 14.65
N ASP A 48 3.35 8.91 15.02
CA ASP A 48 4.48 8.83 14.08
C ASP A 48 4.36 7.66 13.10
N SER A 49 3.88 6.51 13.57
CA SER A 49 3.61 5.35 12.72
C SER A 49 2.45 5.59 11.76
N MET A 50 1.42 6.33 12.20
CA MET A 50 0.31 6.75 11.35
C MET A 50 0.77 7.73 10.26
N LEU A 51 1.60 8.72 10.61
CA LEU A 51 2.21 9.64 9.65
C LEU A 51 3.07 8.90 8.63
N THR A 52 3.95 8.01 9.08
CA THR A 52 4.85 7.27 8.19
C THR A 52 4.07 6.36 7.24
N ARG A 53 3.02 5.68 7.73
CA ARG A 53 2.15 4.86 6.89
C ARG A 53 1.40 5.71 5.85
N THR A 54 0.97 6.90 6.24
CA THR A 54 0.30 7.85 5.35
C THR A 54 1.24 8.31 4.24
N LEU A 55 2.51 8.60 4.56
CA LEU A 55 3.55 8.94 3.60
C LEU A 55 3.79 7.80 2.58
N VAL A 56 3.92 6.55 3.06
CA VAL A 56 4.04 5.36 2.19
C VAL A 56 2.82 5.24 1.27
N ALA A 57 1.61 5.39 1.81
CA ALA A 57 0.37 5.28 1.05
C ALA A 57 0.25 6.37 -0.02
N ALA A 58 0.55 7.62 0.33
CA ALA A 58 0.53 8.76 -0.57
C ALA A 58 1.51 8.56 -1.73
N ARG A 59 2.77 8.20 -1.44
CA ARG A 59 3.76 7.91 -2.48
C ARG A 59 3.29 6.79 -3.40
N THR A 60 2.78 5.69 -2.84
CA THR A 60 2.31 4.53 -3.61
C THR A 60 1.17 4.93 -4.54
N ARG A 61 0.26 5.79 -4.08
CA ARG A 61 -0.83 6.32 -4.90
C ARG A 61 -0.30 7.16 -6.07
N LEU A 62 0.66 8.06 -5.84
CA LEU A 62 1.22 8.88 -6.91
C LEU A 62 1.97 8.05 -7.96
N VAL A 63 2.72 7.02 -7.54
CA VAL A 63 3.38 6.08 -8.47
C VAL A 63 2.35 5.37 -9.34
N ARG A 64 1.22 4.92 -8.75
CA ARG A 64 0.15 4.28 -9.50
C ARG A 64 -0.48 5.22 -10.53
N ILE A 65 -0.81 6.46 -10.12
CA ILE A 65 -1.37 7.48 -11.03
C ILE A 65 -0.39 7.77 -12.17
N THR A 66 0.92 7.86 -11.87
CA THR A 66 1.96 8.06 -12.90
C THR A 66 1.94 6.94 -13.95
N THR A 67 1.82 5.69 -13.51
CA THR A 67 1.73 4.53 -14.42
C THR A 67 0.43 4.57 -15.24
N GLU A 68 -0.71 4.85 -14.59
CA GLU A 68 -2.02 4.96 -15.24
C GLU A 68 -2.00 6.05 -16.33
N LEU A 69 -1.50 7.25 -16.03
CA LEU A 69 -1.36 8.33 -17.01
C LEU A 69 -0.43 7.95 -18.16
N SER A 70 0.70 7.30 -17.88
CA SER A 70 1.61 6.87 -18.96
C SER A 70 0.96 5.85 -19.90
N ASN A 71 0.11 4.96 -19.36
CA ASN A 71 -0.63 3.98 -20.16
C ASN A 71 -1.74 4.65 -20.96
N GLN A 72 -2.44 5.64 -20.39
CA GLN A 72 -3.44 6.42 -21.11
C GLN A 72 -2.82 7.20 -22.28
N ILE A 73 -1.69 7.89 -22.05
CA ILE A 73 -0.94 8.59 -23.12
C ILE A 73 -0.57 7.62 -24.24
N ARG A 74 -0.01 6.45 -23.90
CA ARG A 74 0.32 5.42 -24.91
C ARG A 74 -0.92 4.92 -25.65
N GLY A 75 -2.04 4.75 -24.96
CA GLY A 75 -3.31 4.31 -25.54
C GLY A 75 -3.84 5.33 -26.56
N ILE A 76 -3.86 6.60 -26.20
CA ILE A 76 -4.28 7.70 -27.10
C ILE A 76 -3.37 7.74 -28.32
N MET A 77 -2.05 7.80 -28.13
CA MET A 77 -1.09 7.87 -29.23
C MET A 77 -1.20 6.68 -30.17
N LYS A 78 -1.45 5.47 -29.65
CA LYS A 78 -1.68 4.27 -30.45
C LYS A 78 -2.88 4.38 -31.40
N THR A 79 -3.96 5.06 -30.99
CA THR A 79 -5.14 5.28 -31.85
C THR A 79 -4.79 6.10 -33.10
N PHE A 80 -3.79 6.97 -33.01
CA PHE A 80 -3.29 7.78 -34.13
C PHE A 80 -2.08 7.14 -34.85
N GLY A 81 -1.81 5.84 -34.63
CA GLY A 81 -0.70 5.12 -35.25
C GLY A 81 0.69 5.41 -34.64
N LEU A 82 0.74 6.19 -33.56
CA LEU A 82 2.00 6.58 -32.91
C LEU A 82 2.39 5.59 -31.81
N LEU A 83 3.28 4.65 -32.16
CA LEU A 83 3.80 3.66 -31.21
C LEU A 83 4.94 4.25 -30.38
N VAL A 84 4.64 4.61 -29.12
CA VAL A 84 5.65 5.11 -28.18
C VAL A 84 6.59 3.98 -27.76
N PRO A 85 7.91 4.07 -28.04
CA PRO A 85 8.87 3.03 -27.65
C PRO A 85 8.90 2.79 -26.14
N ALA A 86 9.38 1.60 -25.77
CA ALA A 86 9.67 1.27 -24.39
C ALA A 86 10.64 2.30 -23.79
N GLY A 87 10.39 2.71 -22.56
CA GLY A 87 11.15 3.75 -21.90
C GLY A 87 10.48 4.18 -20.61
N LYS A 88 11.28 4.54 -19.61
CA LYS A 88 10.84 5.03 -18.30
C LYS A 88 11.29 6.48 -18.12
N GLY A 89 10.57 7.22 -17.28
CA GLY A 89 10.98 8.58 -16.89
C GLY A 89 11.23 9.49 -18.09
N THR A 90 12.35 10.20 -18.08
CA THR A 90 12.71 11.17 -19.13
C THR A 90 12.74 10.57 -20.53
N THR A 91 13.11 9.29 -20.68
CA THR A 91 13.06 8.60 -21.99
C THR A 91 11.64 8.48 -22.53
N PHE A 92 10.66 8.19 -21.67
CA PHE A 92 9.25 8.17 -22.07
C PHE A 92 8.80 9.56 -22.54
N GLU A 93 9.12 10.59 -21.76
CA GLU A 93 8.75 11.98 -22.10
C GLU A 93 9.33 12.42 -23.44
N LYS A 94 10.62 12.16 -23.66
CA LYS A 94 11.30 12.46 -24.94
C LYS A 94 10.65 11.73 -26.10
N ASN A 95 10.33 10.45 -25.93
CA ASN A 95 9.69 9.65 -26.96
C ASN A 95 8.30 10.18 -27.34
N VAL A 96 7.49 10.58 -26.34
CA VAL A 96 6.17 11.18 -26.57
C VAL A 96 6.32 12.49 -27.35
N ARG A 97 7.17 13.40 -26.87
CA ARG A 97 7.38 14.71 -27.53
C ARG A 97 7.88 14.56 -28.96
N ARG A 98 8.83 13.65 -29.20
CA ARG A 98 9.37 13.37 -30.54
C ARG A 98 8.31 12.91 -31.54
N LEU A 99 7.39 12.06 -31.10
CA LEU A 99 6.33 11.53 -31.96
C LEU A 99 5.21 12.54 -32.23
N LEU A 100 5.17 13.65 -31.49
CA LEU A 100 4.14 14.69 -31.63
C LEU A 100 4.60 15.88 -32.50
N ILE A 101 5.84 15.89 -32.99
CA ILE A 101 6.41 17.02 -33.75
C ILE A 101 5.54 17.38 -34.96
N ASP A 102 5.09 16.37 -35.71
CA ASP A 102 4.30 16.55 -36.92
C ASP A 102 2.79 16.41 -36.69
N HIS A 103 2.33 16.46 -35.42
CA HIS A 103 0.94 16.21 -35.02
C HIS A 103 0.42 17.32 -34.09
N GLU A 104 0.30 18.55 -34.59
CA GLU A 104 -0.04 19.73 -33.79
C GLU A 104 -1.35 19.58 -32.99
N GLU A 105 -2.44 19.14 -33.63
CA GLU A 105 -3.74 18.97 -32.95
C GLU A 105 -3.66 17.93 -31.81
N LEU A 106 -2.96 16.82 -32.05
CA LEU A 106 -2.77 15.79 -31.02
C LEU A 106 -1.83 16.27 -29.91
N ALA A 107 -0.83 17.09 -30.25
CA ALA A 107 0.10 17.66 -29.29
C ALA A 107 -0.63 18.56 -28.29
N LEU A 108 -1.59 19.37 -28.74
CA LEU A 108 -2.43 20.21 -27.86
C LEU A 108 -3.21 19.39 -26.82
N ILE A 109 -3.54 18.13 -27.13
CA ILE A 109 -4.27 17.23 -26.23
C ILE A 109 -3.30 16.45 -25.32
N VAL A 110 -2.22 15.91 -25.87
CA VAL A 110 -1.33 14.96 -25.16
C VAL A 110 -0.29 15.68 -24.29
N LEU A 111 0.19 16.87 -24.70
CA LEU A 111 1.22 17.59 -23.94
C LEU A 111 0.77 17.99 -22.52
N PRO A 112 -0.46 18.51 -22.30
CA PRO A 112 -0.95 18.77 -20.93
C PRO A 112 -1.01 17.51 -20.06
N MET A 113 -1.38 16.36 -20.63
CA MET A 113 -1.36 15.07 -19.92
C MET A 113 0.06 14.66 -19.54
N LEU A 114 1.02 14.89 -20.44
CA LEU A 114 2.43 14.58 -20.22
C LEU A 114 3.04 15.49 -19.14
N GLU A 115 2.63 16.75 -19.07
CA GLU A 115 3.03 17.68 -18.02
C GLU A 115 2.49 17.27 -16.65
N ALA A 116 1.20 16.91 -16.57
CA ALA A 116 0.61 16.37 -15.35
C ALA A 116 1.33 15.08 -14.90
N TRP A 117 1.60 14.17 -15.84
CA TRP A 117 2.39 12.96 -15.58
C TRP A 117 3.77 13.28 -15.00
N ARG A 118 4.48 14.26 -15.56
CA ARG A 118 5.80 14.71 -15.08
C ARG A 118 5.70 15.30 -13.67
N GLY A 119 4.73 16.16 -13.42
CA GLY A 119 4.50 16.78 -12.11
C GLY A 119 4.25 15.74 -11.02
N ILE A 120 3.34 14.79 -11.26
CA ILE A 120 3.01 13.71 -10.32
C ILE A 120 4.23 12.83 -10.04
N ARG A 121 5.04 12.53 -11.07
CA ARG A 121 6.28 11.77 -10.92
C ARG A 121 7.29 12.50 -10.02
N ILE A 122 7.43 13.82 -10.15
CA ILE A 122 8.31 14.62 -9.29
C ILE A 122 7.86 14.54 -7.83
N ARG A 123 6.56 14.73 -7.58
CA ARG A 123 5.98 14.62 -6.23
C ARG A 123 6.16 13.21 -5.64
N ALA A 124 5.96 12.16 -6.43
CA ALA A 124 6.23 10.79 -6.01
C ALA A 124 7.70 10.57 -5.62
N ALA A 125 8.64 11.21 -6.32
CA ALA A 125 10.05 11.16 -5.99
C ALA A 125 10.39 11.93 -4.71
N GLU A 126 9.75 13.09 -4.48
CA GLU A 126 9.88 13.88 -3.24
C GLU A 126 9.46 13.05 -2.02
N LEU A 127 8.26 12.47 -2.04
CA LEU A 127 7.79 11.59 -0.96
C LEU A 127 8.69 10.34 -0.80
N GLY A 128 9.25 9.85 -1.92
CA GLY A 128 10.25 8.78 -1.89
C GLY A 128 11.53 9.16 -1.15
N ARG A 129 12.04 10.38 -1.35
CA ARG A 129 13.24 10.88 -0.65
C ARG A 129 12.98 11.05 0.85
N GLN A 130 11.80 11.55 1.23
CA GLN A 130 11.39 11.64 2.63
C GLN A 130 11.42 10.25 3.30
N LEU A 131 10.78 9.24 2.68
CA LEU A 131 10.80 7.87 3.21
C LEU A 131 12.21 7.29 3.36
N VAL A 132 13.11 7.57 2.43
CA VAL A 132 14.51 7.12 2.52
C VAL A 132 15.25 7.80 3.65
N ALA A 133 15.02 9.11 3.86
CA ALA A 133 15.61 9.84 4.97
C ALA A 133 15.14 9.27 6.32
N ASP A 134 13.84 9.05 6.48
CA ASP A 134 13.25 8.47 7.69
C ASP A 134 13.77 7.04 7.93
N ALA A 135 13.85 6.22 6.87
CA ALA A 135 14.37 4.87 6.94
C ALA A 135 15.83 4.82 7.41
N ARG A 136 16.65 5.80 7.00
CA ARG A 136 18.07 5.87 7.39
C ARG A 136 18.24 6.21 8.86
N GLN A 137 17.30 6.93 9.47
CA GLN A 137 17.34 7.27 10.90
C GLN A 137 16.87 6.10 11.78
N SER A 138 15.98 5.24 11.27
CA SER A 138 15.46 4.07 11.99
C SER A 138 16.45 2.88 12.01
N GLN A 139 16.84 2.43 13.20
CA GLN A 139 17.67 1.23 13.37
C GLN A 139 16.99 -0.03 12.79
N ALA A 140 15.69 -0.19 13.02
CA ALA A 140 14.91 -1.30 12.46
C ALA A 140 14.94 -1.31 10.92
N CYS A 141 14.79 -0.14 10.30
CA CYS A 141 14.84 -0.04 8.84
C CYS A 141 16.24 -0.31 8.29
N ARG A 142 17.30 0.17 8.95
CA ARG A 142 18.69 -0.13 8.57
C ARG A 142 18.99 -1.63 8.61
N MET A 143 18.53 -2.34 9.64
CA MET A 143 18.67 -3.80 9.74
C MET A 143 17.88 -4.53 8.65
N LEU A 144 16.67 -4.07 8.33
CA LEU A 144 15.87 -4.68 7.25
C LEU A 144 16.53 -4.47 5.88
N MET A 145 17.09 -3.28 5.63
CA MET A 145 17.75 -2.96 4.36
C MET A 145 19.09 -3.68 4.16
N SER A 146 19.68 -4.30 5.19
CA SER A 146 20.87 -5.14 4.99
C SER A 146 20.52 -6.48 4.33
N ILE A 147 19.24 -6.84 4.24
CA ILE A 147 18.77 -8.03 3.54
C ILE A 147 18.72 -7.74 2.03
N PRO A 148 19.39 -8.56 1.19
CA PRO A 148 19.34 -8.39 -0.26
C PRO A 148 17.90 -8.31 -0.80
N GLY A 149 17.62 -7.28 -1.60
CA GLY A 149 16.29 -7.06 -2.20
C GLY A 149 15.31 -6.24 -1.34
N ILE A 150 15.66 -5.87 -0.10
CA ILE A 150 14.82 -5.01 0.75
C ILE A 150 15.28 -3.54 0.64
N GLY A 151 14.50 -2.74 -0.08
CA GLY A 151 14.70 -1.29 -0.16
C GLY A 151 14.01 -0.52 0.98
N ALA A 152 14.36 0.77 1.12
CA ALA A 152 13.83 1.66 2.16
C ALA A 152 12.30 1.65 2.26
N ILE A 153 11.57 1.61 1.13
CA ILE A 153 10.11 1.61 1.15
C ILE A 153 9.56 0.32 1.78
N ALA A 154 10.16 -0.83 1.45
CA ALA A 154 9.76 -2.12 2.02
C ALA A 154 10.14 -2.20 3.50
N ALA A 155 11.35 -1.77 3.86
CA ALA A 155 11.82 -1.69 5.24
C ALA A 155 10.91 -0.78 6.10
N THR A 156 10.63 0.45 5.66
CA THR A 156 9.75 1.38 6.36
C THR A 156 8.32 0.87 6.44
N SER A 157 7.79 0.29 5.36
CA SER A 157 6.44 -0.32 5.38
C SER A 157 6.35 -1.45 6.40
N PHE A 158 7.39 -2.27 6.53
CA PHE A 158 7.42 -3.39 7.46
C PHE A 158 7.62 -2.94 8.90
N ALA A 159 8.58 -2.03 9.15
CA ALA A 159 8.84 -1.48 10.48
C ALA A 159 7.61 -0.73 11.04
N THR A 160 6.94 0.07 10.22
CA THR A 160 5.71 0.80 10.61
C THR A 160 4.48 -0.08 10.71
N ALA A 161 4.49 -1.23 10.03
CA ALA A 161 3.50 -2.25 10.26
C ALA A 161 3.72 -2.84 11.67
N ILE A 162 4.92 -3.28 12.00
CA ILE A 162 5.19 -3.99 13.26
C ILE A 162 5.14 -3.05 14.49
N GLU A 163 5.61 -1.81 14.36
CA GLU A 163 5.80 -0.80 15.43
C GLU A 163 6.70 -1.27 16.57
N ASP A 164 6.27 -2.26 17.36
CA ASP A 164 7.03 -2.90 18.42
C ASP A 164 6.97 -4.43 18.27
N PRO A 165 8.13 -5.09 18.03
CA PRO A 165 8.22 -6.55 17.92
C PRO A 165 7.73 -7.32 19.16
N GLY A 166 7.79 -6.70 20.35
CA GLY A 166 7.31 -7.30 21.61
C GLY A 166 5.80 -7.59 21.62
N ASN A 167 5.04 -6.97 20.72
CA ASN A 167 3.61 -7.23 20.55
C ASN A 167 3.28 -8.60 19.95
N PHE A 168 4.28 -9.29 19.38
CA PHE A 168 4.10 -10.58 18.74
C PHE A 168 4.67 -11.69 19.62
N LYS A 169 3.80 -12.54 20.18
CA LYS A 169 4.21 -13.71 20.97
C LYS A 169 5.12 -14.66 20.19
N THR A 170 5.01 -14.70 18.86
CA THR A 170 5.86 -15.53 17.98
C THR A 170 6.11 -14.84 16.63
N SER A 171 7.27 -15.06 16.01
CA SER A 171 7.60 -14.50 14.69
C SER A 171 6.63 -14.94 13.57
N ARG A 172 6.03 -16.13 13.68
CA ARG A 172 4.98 -16.63 12.76
C ARG A 172 3.72 -15.76 12.78
N SER A 173 3.39 -15.13 13.90
CA SER A 173 2.22 -14.24 14.01
C SER A 173 2.42 -12.91 13.26
N VAL A 174 3.67 -12.47 13.07
CA VAL A 174 3.99 -11.29 12.25
C VAL A 174 3.57 -11.53 10.80
N GLY A 175 3.94 -12.68 10.22
CA GLY A 175 3.57 -13.05 8.86
C GLY A 175 2.05 -13.06 8.63
N ALA A 176 1.26 -13.53 9.62
CA ALA A 176 -0.20 -13.54 9.52
C ALA A 176 -0.77 -12.12 9.57
N TRP A 177 -0.13 -11.26 10.34
CA TRP A 177 -0.54 -9.89 10.59
C TRP A 177 -0.23 -8.94 9.43
N ILE A 178 0.90 -9.12 8.74
CA ILE A 178 1.24 -8.39 7.50
C ILE A 178 0.69 -9.06 6.22
N GLY A 179 -0.04 -10.17 6.34
CA GLY A 179 -0.67 -10.86 5.21
C GLY A 179 0.27 -11.72 4.36
N LEU A 180 1.39 -12.18 4.94
CA LEU A 180 2.37 -13.09 4.34
C LEU A 180 2.20 -14.57 4.72
N THR A 181 1.22 -14.94 5.55
CA THR A 181 0.98 -16.35 5.85
C THR A 181 0.29 -17.06 4.69
N THR A 182 0.92 -18.10 4.14
CA THR A 182 0.25 -19.09 3.30
C THR A 182 -0.82 -19.79 4.14
N ARG A 183 -2.08 -19.70 3.71
CA ARG A 183 -3.18 -20.42 4.37
C ARG A 183 -2.93 -21.93 4.21
N ARG A 184 -2.85 -22.68 5.32
CA ARG A 184 -3.14 -24.12 5.29
C ARG A 184 -4.66 -24.27 5.27
N TYR A 185 -5.17 -24.96 4.26
CA TYR A 185 -6.52 -25.52 4.28
C TYR A 185 -6.35 -26.97 4.74
N GLN A 186 -6.97 -27.34 5.86
CA GLN A 186 -7.00 -28.73 6.32
C GLN A 186 -8.47 -29.14 6.37
N SER A 187 -8.90 -29.93 5.38
CA SER A 187 -10.11 -30.75 5.45
C SER A 187 -9.70 -32.21 5.24
N GLY A 188 -10.35 -33.11 5.95
CA GLY A 188 -9.80 -34.38 6.44
C GLY A 188 -9.21 -35.41 5.48
N GLU A 189 -9.22 -35.28 4.15
CA GLU A 189 -8.76 -36.38 3.27
C GLU A 189 -7.94 -36.04 2.00
N VAL A 190 -7.65 -34.78 1.64
CA VAL A 190 -6.79 -34.52 0.44
C VAL A 190 -5.96 -33.24 0.58
N ASP A 191 -4.64 -33.35 0.37
CA ASP A 191 -3.70 -32.23 0.24
C ASP A 191 -3.52 -31.89 -1.25
N TYR A 192 -4.08 -30.75 -1.68
CA TYR A 192 -3.80 -30.16 -2.98
C TYR A 192 -3.54 -28.66 -2.79
N ARG A 193 -2.45 -28.15 -3.39
CA ARG A 193 -2.13 -26.72 -3.41
C ARG A 193 -2.60 -26.07 -4.73
N PRO A 194 -3.67 -25.27 -4.71
CA PRO A 194 -3.81 -24.25 -5.75
C PRO A 194 -4.00 -22.83 -5.19
N TYR A 195 -3.31 -21.90 -5.85
CA TYR A 195 -3.61 -20.48 -6.12
C TYR A 195 -4.14 -19.53 -5.01
N ILE A 196 -3.83 -18.24 -5.16
CA ILE A 196 -4.05 -17.17 -4.17
C ILE A 196 -5.31 -16.36 -4.54
N PRO A 197 -6.41 -16.39 -3.76
CA PRO A 197 -7.51 -15.43 -3.89
C PRO A 197 -7.40 -14.28 -2.88
N THR A 198 -7.85 -13.10 -3.32
CA THR A 198 -7.57 -11.78 -2.76
C THR A 198 -8.69 -11.27 -1.84
N ARG A 199 -8.45 -11.05 -0.53
CA ARG A 199 -9.32 -10.21 0.34
C ARG A 199 -8.54 -9.47 1.46
N ARG A 200 -7.98 -8.29 1.09
CA ARG A 200 -7.51 -7.10 1.88
C ARG A 200 -6.34 -7.20 2.90
N PRO A 201 -5.64 -6.06 3.18
CA PRO A 201 -5.47 -4.82 2.41
C PRO A 201 -4.11 -4.78 1.65
N PRO A 202 -3.98 -3.97 0.58
CA PRO A 202 -2.96 -4.14 -0.46
C PRO A 202 -1.60 -3.45 -0.19
N PHE A 203 -1.32 -3.02 1.04
CA PHE A 203 -0.15 -2.16 1.30
C PHE A 203 1.17 -2.91 1.52
N ALA A 204 1.14 -4.10 2.13
CA ALA A 204 2.37 -4.86 2.41
C ALA A 204 2.93 -5.61 1.17
N ARG A 205 2.12 -5.86 0.15
CA ARG A 205 2.53 -6.65 -1.03
C ARG A 205 3.24 -5.85 -2.12
N ALA A 206 2.88 -4.58 -2.32
CA ALA A 206 3.43 -3.78 -3.42
C ALA A 206 4.93 -3.49 -3.23
N SER A 207 5.37 -3.36 -1.98
CA SER A 207 6.76 -3.08 -1.62
C SER A 207 7.67 -4.31 -1.65
N LEU A 208 7.14 -5.53 -1.46
CA LEU A 208 7.92 -6.78 -1.55
C LEU A 208 8.05 -7.31 -2.99
N ARG A 209 7.16 -6.93 -3.93
CA ARG A 209 7.28 -7.30 -5.35
C ARG A 209 8.13 -6.35 -6.19
N SER A 210 8.46 -5.16 -5.67
CA SER A 210 9.30 -4.19 -6.38
C SER A 210 10.81 -4.33 -6.09
N GLY A 211 11.20 -5.28 -5.22
CA GLY A 211 12.60 -5.58 -4.88
C GLY A 211 13.28 -6.66 -5.72
N VAL A 212 12.59 -7.27 -6.69
CA VAL A 212 13.12 -8.39 -7.52
C VAL A 212 13.18 -8.01 -9.00
N GLY A 213 13.55 -6.76 -9.30
CA GLY A 213 13.75 -6.35 -10.68
C GLY A 213 14.02 -4.87 -10.82
N TYR A 214 15.26 -4.48 -10.54
CA TYR A 214 16.06 -3.55 -11.37
C TYR A 214 17.46 -3.46 -10.74
N SER A 215 18.32 -4.37 -11.18
CA SER A 215 19.77 -4.27 -11.10
C SER A 215 20.22 -3.91 -12.52
N ASP A 216 20.84 -2.74 -12.65
CA ASP A 216 21.81 -2.34 -13.68
C ASP A 216 21.57 -2.78 -15.14
N ALA A 217 20.98 -1.87 -15.92
CA ALA A 217 21.35 -1.45 -17.28
C ALA A 217 20.33 -0.41 -17.79
#